data_AF-A0A103Z2L2-F1
#
_entry.id   AF-A0A103Z2L2-F1
#
_cell.length_a   1.000
_cell.length_b   1.000
_cell.length_c   1.000
_cell.angle_alpha   90.00
_cell.angle_beta   90.00
_cell.angle_gamma   90.00
#
_symmetry.space_group_name_H-M   'P 1'
#
loop_
_entity.id
_entity.type
_entity.pdbx_description
1 polymer ?
#
loop_
_entity_poly.entity_id
_entity_poly.type
_entity_poly.pdbx_seq_one_letter_code
_entity_poly.pdbx_strand_id
1 'polypeptide(L)'
;MLKRDSLSYAALPSSLAALVPETVFLEAFEHAESQTVIVWYVDAQIGRQHEIEFSPRLGRLLSRSEREAQFPPERQSVLQDGIRVHVGNRLEADTDVRYETYTAYDPVTSSKLAVGEQMFFVRFLDDPEAVVRQAIERATFPNTYAGWSAIERTRYWVGVLYRARRQTGESGINEDEAFRPALLKQMRAVDPDVDGMLAAVLAELGRMEMVDPDDMRAAFNRRTGASV
;
A
#
# COMPACT_ATOMS: atom_id res chain seq x y z
N MET A 1 -6.18 -4.09 14.84
CA MET A 1 -5.15 -4.88 14.14
C MET A 1 -5.18 -6.30 14.68
N LEU A 2 -5.46 -7.28 13.82
CA LEU A 2 -5.48 -8.71 14.16
C LEU A 2 -4.12 -9.32 13.84
N LYS A 3 -3.57 -10.11 14.77
CA LYS A 3 -2.31 -10.84 14.55
C LYS A 3 -2.62 -12.29 14.19
N ARG A 4 -2.01 -12.78 13.11
CA ARG A 4 -1.99 -14.21 12.75
C ARG A 4 -0.65 -14.83 13.09
N ASP A 5 -0.69 -16.07 13.53
CA ASP A 5 0.51 -16.87 13.74
C ASP A 5 0.99 -17.44 12.41
N SER A 6 2.26 -17.21 12.13
CA SER A 6 2.94 -17.72 10.94
C SER A 6 3.48 -19.12 11.21
N LEU A 7 3.34 -20.01 10.24
CA LEU A 7 4.01 -21.32 10.23
C LEU A 7 5.43 -21.19 9.68
N SER A 8 6.39 -21.79 10.37
CA SER A 8 7.75 -21.98 9.85
C SER A 8 7.78 -23.03 8.74
N TYR A 9 8.75 -22.95 7.83
CA TYR A 9 8.94 -23.94 6.77
C TYR A 9 9.00 -25.40 7.28
N ALA A 10 9.71 -25.63 8.39
CA ALA A 10 9.86 -26.95 9.01
C ALA A 10 8.54 -27.56 9.53
N ALA A 11 7.49 -26.74 9.68
CA ALA A 11 6.16 -27.18 10.11
C ALA A 11 5.23 -27.52 8.93
N LEU A 12 5.66 -27.27 7.68
CA LEU A 12 4.84 -27.57 6.51
C LEU A 12 4.69 -29.11 6.33
N PRO A 13 3.52 -29.58 5.87
CA PRO A 13 3.36 -30.97 5.46
C PRO A 13 4.43 -31.36 4.43
N SER A 14 5.00 -32.57 4.54
CA SER A 14 6.10 -33.01 3.67
C SER A 14 5.75 -32.94 2.18
N SER A 15 4.49 -33.21 1.83
CA SER A 15 3.96 -33.10 0.47
C SER A 15 3.95 -31.66 -0.05
N LEU A 16 3.75 -30.67 0.83
CA LEU A 16 3.77 -29.25 0.48
C LEU A 16 5.21 -28.73 0.40
N ALA A 17 6.06 -29.13 1.34
CA ALA A 17 7.49 -28.80 1.31
C ALA A 17 8.18 -29.35 0.05
N ALA A 18 7.71 -30.48 -0.50
CA ALA A 18 8.19 -31.00 -1.78
C ALA A 18 7.78 -30.14 -2.99
N LEU A 19 6.71 -29.34 -2.89
CA LEU A 19 6.22 -28.46 -3.97
C LEU A 19 6.83 -27.06 -3.88
N VAL A 20 7.09 -26.57 -2.66
CA VAL A 20 7.68 -25.25 -2.42
C VAL A 20 9.02 -25.44 -1.71
N PRO A 21 10.15 -25.29 -2.42
CA PRO A 21 11.47 -25.34 -1.79
C PRO A 21 11.66 -24.22 -0.76
N GLU A 22 12.40 -24.49 0.31
CA GLU A 22 12.70 -23.51 1.36
C GLU A 22 13.34 -22.23 0.82
N THR A 23 14.15 -22.34 -0.25
CA THR A 23 14.87 -21.21 -0.85
C THR A 23 13.98 -20.15 -1.48
N VAL A 24 12.73 -20.49 -1.81
CA VAL A 24 11.74 -19.55 -2.39
C VAL A 24 10.57 -19.29 -1.45
N PHE A 25 10.52 -19.96 -0.30
CA PHE A 25 9.50 -19.79 0.70
C PHE A 25 9.60 -18.42 1.37
N LEU A 26 8.46 -17.75 1.56
CA LEU A 26 8.38 -16.47 2.25
C LEU A 26 7.71 -16.63 3.62
N GLU A 27 6.45 -17.08 3.62
CA GLU A 27 5.66 -17.27 4.82
C GLU A 27 4.52 -18.26 4.60
N ALA A 28 3.94 -18.75 5.71
CA ALA A 28 2.76 -19.60 5.67
C ALA A 28 1.85 -19.33 6.86
N PHE A 29 0.56 -19.66 6.68
CA PHE A 29 -0.47 -19.48 7.68
C PHE A 29 -1.42 -20.68 7.68
N GLU A 30 -1.94 -21.05 8.85
CA GLU A 30 -3.10 -21.93 8.91
C GLU A 30 -4.36 -21.14 8.61
N HIS A 31 -5.22 -21.70 7.76
CA HIS A 31 -6.57 -21.19 7.55
C HIS A 31 -7.54 -22.04 8.37
N ALA A 32 -7.85 -21.59 9.58
CA ALA A 32 -8.62 -22.36 10.55
C ALA A 32 -10.02 -22.75 10.04
N GLU A 33 -10.67 -21.90 9.24
CA GLU A 33 -12.03 -22.15 8.74
C GLU A 33 -12.09 -23.32 7.75
N SER A 34 -11.14 -23.42 6.82
CA SER A 34 -11.09 -24.51 5.84
C SER A 34 -10.11 -25.63 6.20
N GLN A 35 -9.36 -25.49 7.30
CA GLN A 35 -8.30 -26.40 7.75
C GLN A 35 -7.24 -26.63 6.66
N THR A 36 -6.89 -25.57 5.94
CA THR A 36 -5.86 -25.56 4.89
C THR A 36 -4.62 -24.79 5.35
N VAL A 37 -3.56 -24.88 4.56
CA VAL A 37 -2.33 -24.13 4.74
C VAL A 37 -2.15 -23.17 3.58
N ILE A 38 -2.04 -21.88 3.87
CA ILE A 38 -1.70 -20.85 2.90
C ILE A 38 -0.19 -20.69 2.88
N VAL A 39 0.41 -20.65 1.70
CA VAL A 39 1.86 -20.46 1.52
C VAL A 39 2.11 -19.34 0.53
N TRP A 40 3.02 -18.47 0.90
CA TRP A 40 3.59 -17.42 0.07
C TRP A 40 4.99 -17.84 -0.35
N TYR A 41 5.27 -17.76 -1.65
CA TYR A 41 6.58 -18.06 -2.20
C TYR A 41 6.92 -17.14 -3.35
N VAL A 42 8.20 -17.01 -3.68
CA VAL A 42 8.66 -16.29 -4.87
C VAL A 42 8.48 -17.19 -6.09
N ASP A 43 7.58 -16.81 -6.97
CA ASP A 43 7.37 -17.49 -8.24
C ASP A 43 8.35 -16.94 -9.29
N ALA A 44 9.27 -17.81 -9.71
CA ALA A 44 10.32 -17.46 -10.67
C ALA A 44 9.79 -17.20 -12.08
N GLN A 45 8.59 -17.71 -12.44
CA GLN A 45 8.02 -17.49 -13.77
C GLN A 45 7.51 -16.06 -13.94
N ILE A 46 6.89 -15.51 -12.90
CA ILE A 46 6.34 -14.15 -12.90
C ILE A 46 7.26 -13.13 -12.20
N GLY A 47 8.31 -13.59 -11.51
CA GLY A 47 9.26 -12.75 -10.78
C GLY A 47 8.62 -12.00 -9.61
N ARG A 48 7.57 -12.56 -9.01
CA ARG A 48 6.74 -11.95 -7.96
C ARG A 48 6.34 -12.99 -6.92
N GLN A 49 5.85 -12.51 -5.77
CA GLN A 49 5.25 -13.38 -4.76
C GLN A 49 3.92 -13.97 -5.26
N HIS A 50 3.67 -15.23 -4.91
CA HIS A 50 2.46 -15.97 -5.26
C HIS A 50 1.91 -16.65 -4.00
N GLU A 51 0.61 -16.56 -3.80
CA GLU A 51 -0.13 -17.24 -2.74
C GLU A 51 -0.81 -18.52 -3.25
N ILE A 52 -0.53 -19.65 -2.60
CA ILE A 52 -1.20 -20.94 -2.85
C ILE A 52 -1.88 -21.44 -1.58
N GLU A 53 -2.91 -22.27 -1.75
CA GLU A 53 -3.63 -22.91 -0.66
C GLU A 53 -3.54 -24.43 -0.79
N PHE A 54 -2.97 -25.09 0.20
CA PHE A 54 -2.82 -26.54 0.27
C PHE A 54 -3.87 -27.13 1.21
N SER A 55 -4.59 -28.16 0.76
CA SER A 55 -5.50 -28.92 1.61
C SER A 55 -4.82 -30.20 2.09
N PRO A 56 -4.46 -30.31 3.39
CA PRO A 56 -3.93 -31.55 3.95
C PRO A 56 -4.88 -32.73 3.79
N ARG A 57 -6.19 -32.46 3.87
CA ARG A 57 -7.24 -33.47 3.68
C ARG A 57 -7.25 -34.06 2.28
N LEU A 58 -7.05 -33.24 1.25
CA LEU A 58 -7.03 -33.71 -0.15
C LEU A 58 -5.62 -34.09 -0.62
N GLY A 59 -4.58 -33.72 0.14
CA GLY A 59 -3.18 -33.96 -0.21
C GLY A 59 -2.72 -33.17 -1.44
N ARG A 60 -3.37 -32.06 -1.79
CA ARG A 60 -3.05 -31.25 -2.97
C ARG A 60 -3.33 -29.76 -2.78
N LEU A 61 -2.80 -28.96 -3.70
CA LEU A 61 -3.17 -27.56 -3.85
C LEU A 61 -4.62 -27.42 -4.34
N LEU A 62 -5.29 -26.39 -3.83
CA LEU A 62 -6.60 -25.96 -4.29
C LEU A 62 -6.44 -25.11 -5.54
N SER A 63 -7.32 -25.32 -6.51
CA SER A 63 -7.46 -24.45 -7.68
C SER A 63 -8.05 -23.10 -7.29
N ARG A 64 -7.84 -22.09 -8.15
CA ARG A 64 -8.42 -20.75 -7.99
C ARG A 64 -9.92 -20.78 -7.71
N SER A 65 -10.69 -21.55 -8.49
CA SER A 65 -12.14 -21.69 -8.33
C SER A 65 -12.54 -22.34 -7.00
N GLU A 66 -11.74 -23.30 -6.50
CA GLU A 66 -12.01 -23.93 -5.20
C GLU A 66 -11.77 -22.98 -4.04
N ARG A 67 -10.78 -22.08 -4.18
CA ARG A 67 -10.48 -21.03 -3.20
C ARG A 67 -11.56 -19.95 -3.21
N GLU A 68 -11.95 -19.47 -4.39
CA GLU A 68 -13.03 -18.48 -4.54
C GLU A 68 -14.37 -19.01 -4.02
N ALA A 69 -14.68 -20.29 -4.23
CA ALA A 69 -15.90 -20.91 -3.69
C ALA A 69 -15.93 -20.99 -2.16
N GLN A 70 -14.78 -20.85 -1.49
CA GLN A 70 -14.66 -20.84 -0.03
C GLN A 70 -14.66 -19.43 0.55
N PHE A 71 -14.80 -18.39 -0.28
CA PHE A 71 -14.88 -17.04 0.24
C PHE A 71 -16.09 -16.85 1.15
N PRO A 72 -15.92 -16.10 2.25
CA PRO A 72 -17.05 -15.66 3.04
C PRO A 72 -18.05 -14.92 2.15
N PRO A 73 -19.37 -15.06 2.41
CA PRO A 73 -20.36 -14.30 1.68
C PRO A 73 -20.11 -12.80 1.85
N GLU A 74 -20.43 -12.04 0.82
CA GLU A 74 -20.39 -10.58 0.90
C GLU A 74 -21.24 -10.09 2.07
N ARG A 75 -20.70 -9.15 2.83
CA ARG A 75 -21.34 -8.63 4.03
C ARG A 75 -21.33 -7.12 4.02
N GLN A 76 -22.25 -6.54 4.78
CA GLN A 76 -22.32 -5.09 4.96
C GLN A 76 -21.97 -4.73 6.41
N SER A 77 -21.28 -3.62 6.56
CA SER A 77 -21.06 -2.96 7.85
C SER A 77 -21.32 -1.47 7.73
N VAL A 78 -21.56 -0.82 8.86
CA VAL A 78 -21.77 0.63 8.92
C VAL A 78 -20.76 1.20 9.91
N LEU A 79 -20.00 2.20 9.48
CA LEU A 79 -19.06 2.93 10.35
C LEU A 79 -19.82 3.89 11.28
N GLN A 80 -19.15 4.43 12.30
CA GLN A 80 -19.79 5.28 13.32
C GLN A 80 -20.48 6.53 12.74
N ASP A 81 -19.98 7.07 11.64
CA ASP A 81 -20.51 8.23 10.93
C ASP A 81 -21.55 7.87 9.85
N GLY A 82 -22.02 6.62 9.84
CA GLY A 82 -23.08 6.14 8.96
C GLY A 82 -22.60 5.66 7.58
N ILE A 83 -21.31 5.77 7.26
CA ILE A 83 -20.76 5.27 6.00
C ILE A 83 -21.04 3.77 5.89
N ARG A 84 -21.71 3.39 4.80
CA ARG A 84 -21.99 1.98 4.49
C ARG A 84 -20.81 1.37 3.76
N VAL A 85 -20.38 0.19 4.21
CA VAL A 85 -19.24 -0.52 3.65
C VAL A 85 -19.71 -1.89 3.18
N HIS A 86 -19.50 -2.19 1.90
CA HIS A 86 -19.66 -3.54 1.35
C HIS A 86 -18.30 -4.24 1.41
N VAL A 87 -18.27 -5.38 2.09
CA VAL A 87 -17.06 -6.18 2.28
C VAL A 87 -17.14 -7.40 1.38
N GLY A 88 -16.13 -7.56 0.52
CA GLY A 88 -16.00 -8.69 -0.39
C GLY A 88 -14.60 -9.30 -0.33
N ASN A 89 -14.37 -10.30 -1.17
CA ASN A 89 -13.08 -10.97 -1.31
C ASN A 89 -12.76 -11.17 -2.79
N ARG A 90 -11.48 -11.10 -3.16
CA ARG A 90 -11.01 -11.49 -4.50
C ARG A 90 -9.62 -12.11 -4.43
N LEU A 91 -9.29 -12.96 -5.40
CA LEU A 91 -7.90 -13.32 -5.68
C LEU A 91 -7.34 -12.36 -6.74
N GLU A 92 -6.14 -11.84 -6.53
CA GLU A 92 -5.40 -11.11 -7.57
C GLU A 92 -5.11 -12.02 -8.78
N ALA A 93 -5.16 -11.48 -9.99
CA ALA A 93 -5.17 -12.29 -11.22
C ALA A 93 -3.85 -13.03 -11.48
N ASP A 94 -2.71 -12.42 -11.12
CA ASP A 94 -1.38 -12.95 -11.46
C ASP A 94 -0.69 -13.66 -10.30
N THR A 95 -1.08 -13.35 -9.06
CA THR A 95 -0.38 -13.78 -7.84
C THR A 95 -1.25 -14.67 -6.95
N ASP A 96 -2.53 -14.84 -7.32
CA ASP A 96 -3.57 -15.52 -6.54
C ASP A 96 -3.62 -15.10 -5.05
N VAL A 97 -3.11 -13.91 -4.72
CA VAL A 97 -3.17 -13.34 -3.38
C VAL A 97 -4.61 -12.97 -3.07
N ARG A 98 -5.12 -13.46 -1.95
CA ARG A 98 -6.44 -13.08 -1.46
C ARG A 98 -6.42 -11.68 -0.85
N TYR A 99 -7.32 -10.83 -1.33
CA TYR A 99 -7.63 -9.54 -0.75
C TYR A 99 -9.04 -9.53 -0.15
N GLU A 100 -9.19 -8.91 1.03
CA GLU A 100 -10.49 -8.41 1.48
C GLU A 100 -10.69 -7.01 0.86
N THR A 101 -11.85 -6.79 0.25
CA THR A 101 -12.20 -5.55 -0.45
C THR A 101 -13.28 -4.81 0.32
N TYR A 102 -13.16 -3.49 0.40
CA TYR A 102 -14.08 -2.63 1.12
C TYR A 102 -14.56 -1.50 0.20
N THR A 103 -15.81 -1.59 -0.25
CA THR A 103 -16.42 -0.51 -1.03
C THR A 103 -17.25 0.37 -0.11
N ALA A 104 -16.82 1.62 0.05
CA ALA A 104 -17.48 2.60 0.91
C ALA A 104 -18.49 3.44 0.12
N TYR A 105 -19.64 3.72 0.74
CA TYR A 105 -20.73 4.50 0.16
C TYR A 105 -21.16 5.60 1.11
N ASP A 106 -21.46 6.76 0.51
CA ASP A 106 -21.97 7.93 1.20
C ASP A 106 -23.33 7.63 1.85
N PRO A 107 -23.53 8.00 3.14
CA PRO A 107 -24.76 7.67 3.87
C PRO A 107 -26.00 8.35 3.30
N VAL A 108 -25.86 9.51 2.64
CA VAL A 108 -26.99 10.33 2.19
C VAL A 108 -27.30 10.06 0.73
N THR A 109 -26.28 10.13 -0.12
CA THR A 109 -26.40 10.04 -1.58
C THR A 109 -26.31 8.62 -2.10
N SER A 110 -25.86 7.66 -1.27
CA SER A 110 -25.54 6.29 -1.70
C SER A 110 -24.47 6.20 -2.80
N SER A 111 -23.77 7.30 -3.08
CA SER A 111 -22.70 7.32 -4.07
C SER A 111 -21.46 6.61 -3.52
N LYS A 112 -20.68 6.00 -4.41
CA LYS A 112 -19.44 5.33 -4.04
C LYS A 112 -18.40 6.37 -3.65
N LEU A 113 -17.85 6.25 -2.44
CA LEU A 113 -16.79 7.12 -1.92
C LEU A 113 -15.41 6.63 -2.34
N ALA A 114 -15.11 5.35 -2.08
CA ALA A 114 -13.79 4.75 -2.36
C ALA A 114 -13.86 3.22 -2.38
N VAL A 115 -12.76 2.59 -2.84
CA VAL A 115 -12.47 1.18 -2.60
C VAL A 115 -11.15 1.10 -1.84
N GLY A 116 -11.19 0.49 -0.67
CA GLY A 116 -10.00 0.05 0.06
C GLY A 116 -9.81 -1.45 -0.12
N GLU A 117 -8.57 -1.92 -0.07
CA GLU A 117 -8.26 -3.34 -0.12
C GLU A 117 -7.09 -3.63 0.82
N GLN A 118 -7.09 -4.80 1.44
CA GLN A 118 -5.93 -5.30 2.16
C GLN A 118 -5.73 -6.79 1.89
N MET A 119 -4.47 -7.23 1.88
CA MET A 119 -4.13 -8.65 1.78
C MET A 119 -4.72 -9.38 2.98
N PHE A 120 -5.41 -10.50 2.75
CA PHE A 120 -6.09 -11.21 3.82
C PHE A 120 -5.11 -12.04 4.64
N PHE A 121 -4.26 -12.86 4.00
CA PHE A 121 -3.28 -13.70 4.70
C PHE A 121 -1.96 -12.97 4.91
N VAL A 122 -1.97 -12.08 5.90
CA VAL A 122 -0.79 -11.39 6.41
C VAL A 122 -0.71 -11.53 7.92
N ARG A 123 0.51 -11.37 8.45
CA ARG A 123 0.79 -11.46 9.88
C ARG A 123 0.01 -10.42 10.70
N PHE A 124 -0.11 -9.21 10.18
CA PHE A 124 -0.81 -8.11 10.82
C PHE A 124 -1.89 -7.59 9.88
N LEU A 125 -3.14 -7.91 10.18
CA LEU A 125 -4.28 -7.42 9.43
C LEU A 125 -4.76 -6.11 10.05
N ASP A 126 -4.87 -5.08 9.22
CA ASP A 126 -5.34 -3.78 9.65
C ASP A 126 -6.81 -3.82 10.00
N ASP A 127 -7.21 -2.87 10.86
CA ASP A 127 -8.61 -2.69 11.18
C ASP A 127 -9.39 -2.25 9.92
N PRO A 128 -10.54 -2.89 9.58
CA PRO A 128 -11.31 -2.55 8.38
C PRO A 128 -11.70 -1.07 8.31
N GLU A 129 -12.02 -0.43 9.44
CA GLU A 129 -12.35 1.00 9.44
C GLU A 129 -11.13 1.81 9.04
N ALA A 130 -9.93 1.50 9.54
CA ALA A 130 -8.71 2.20 9.16
C ALA A 130 -8.42 2.09 7.65
N VAL A 131 -8.59 0.90 7.06
CA VAL A 131 -8.40 0.69 5.60
C VAL A 131 -9.41 1.50 4.79
N VAL A 132 -10.68 1.51 5.20
CA VAL A 132 -11.74 2.30 4.55
C VAL A 132 -11.46 3.79 4.66
N ARG A 133 -11.13 4.27 5.85
CA ARG A 133 -10.82 5.70 6.11
C ARG A 133 -9.67 6.16 5.25
N GLN A 134 -8.58 5.41 5.20
CA GLN A 134 -7.43 5.73 4.36
C GLN A 134 -7.79 5.76 2.87
N ALA A 135 -8.64 4.84 2.41
CA ALA A 135 -9.10 4.82 1.02
C ALA A 135 -9.96 6.05 0.69
N ILE A 136 -10.86 6.45 1.59
CA ILE A 136 -11.68 7.66 1.44
C ILE A 136 -10.80 8.91 1.45
N GLU A 137 -9.88 9.03 2.41
CA GLU A 137 -8.92 10.13 2.47
C GLU A 137 -8.12 10.24 1.18
N ARG A 138 -7.62 9.12 0.63
CA ARG A 138 -6.91 9.11 -0.65
C ARG A 138 -7.81 9.55 -1.81
N ALA A 139 -9.06 9.13 -1.83
CA ALA A 139 -10.02 9.48 -2.88
C ALA A 139 -10.45 10.96 -2.82
N THR A 140 -10.57 11.53 -1.62
CA THR A 140 -10.99 12.92 -1.41
C THR A 140 -9.81 13.90 -1.44
N PHE A 141 -8.58 13.43 -1.22
CA PHE A 141 -7.38 14.24 -1.17
C PHE A 141 -7.24 15.23 -2.35
N PRO A 142 -7.50 14.88 -3.62
CA PRO A 142 -7.40 15.85 -4.71
C PRO A 142 -8.33 17.06 -4.53
N ASN A 143 -9.56 16.85 -4.07
CA ASN A 143 -10.53 17.93 -3.84
C ASN A 143 -10.13 18.75 -2.60
N THR A 144 -9.70 18.08 -1.53
CA THR A 144 -9.20 18.75 -0.32
C THR A 144 -7.98 19.63 -0.65
N TYR A 145 -7.03 19.08 -1.39
CA TYR A 145 -5.82 19.77 -1.85
C TYR A 145 -6.14 20.96 -2.76
N ALA A 146 -7.11 20.81 -3.67
CA ALA A 146 -7.56 21.92 -4.53
C ALA A 146 -8.13 23.09 -3.72
N GLY A 147 -8.77 22.83 -2.58
CA GLY A 147 -9.29 23.86 -1.67
C GLY A 147 -8.24 24.56 -0.79
N TRP A 148 -7.00 24.05 -0.74
CA TRP A 148 -5.94 24.62 0.08
C TRP A 148 -5.42 25.95 -0.48
N SER A 149 -5.10 26.86 0.44
CA SER A 149 -4.37 28.09 0.16
C SER A 149 -2.95 27.79 -0.35
N ALA A 150 -2.33 28.77 -1.01
CA ALA A 150 -0.95 28.64 -1.49
C ALA A 150 0.04 28.29 -0.36
N ILE A 151 -0.18 28.80 0.85
CA ILE A 151 0.65 28.52 2.03
C ILE A 151 0.50 27.06 2.46
N GLU A 152 -0.72 26.53 2.50
CA GLU A 152 -0.99 25.13 2.87
C GLU A 152 -0.38 24.16 1.86
N ARG A 153 -0.54 24.42 0.56
CA ARG A 153 0.09 23.62 -0.50
C ARG A 153 1.63 23.66 -0.41
N THR A 154 2.20 24.83 -0.16
CA THR A 154 3.65 24.97 0.07
C THR A 154 4.10 24.11 1.26
N ARG A 155 3.44 24.25 2.42
CA ARG A 155 3.76 23.48 3.63
C ARG A 155 3.62 21.96 3.42
N TYR A 156 2.61 21.54 2.66
CA TYR A 156 2.44 20.14 2.31
C TYR A 156 3.65 19.60 1.55
N TRP A 157 4.05 20.26 0.46
CA TRP A 157 5.21 19.81 -0.34
C TRP A 157 6.52 19.91 0.43
N VAL A 158 6.71 20.93 1.27
CA VAL A 158 7.83 21.01 2.20
C VAL A 158 7.86 19.78 3.11
N GLY A 159 6.72 19.41 3.71
CA GLY A 159 6.62 18.23 4.57
C GLY A 159 6.87 16.91 3.83
N VAL A 160 6.42 16.79 2.58
CA VAL A 160 6.70 15.63 1.71
C VAL A 160 8.20 15.52 1.43
N LEU A 161 8.83 16.62 1.00
CA LEU A 161 10.27 16.62 0.66
C LEU A 161 11.14 16.40 1.89
N TYR A 162 10.82 17.04 3.02
CA TYR A 162 11.52 16.85 4.29
C TYR A 162 11.50 15.38 4.73
N ARG A 163 10.34 14.71 4.69
CA ARG A 163 10.25 13.28 5.04
C ARG A 163 11.05 12.41 4.09
N ALA A 164 11.02 12.69 2.79
CA ALA A 164 11.78 11.93 1.80
C ALA A 164 13.30 12.06 2.00
N ARG A 165 13.78 13.29 2.24
CA ARG A 165 15.18 13.59 2.56
C ARG A 165 15.61 12.89 3.86
N ARG A 166 14.82 13.03 4.92
CA ARG A 166 15.09 12.40 6.21
C ARG A 166 15.17 10.88 6.12
N GLN A 167 14.22 10.23 5.45
CA GLN A 167 14.23 8.77 5.26
C GLN A 167 15.47 8.30 4.46
N THR A 168 15.91 9.10 3.49
CA THR A 168 17.12 8.85 2.71
C THR A 168 18.37 8.95 3.59
N GLY A 169 18.46 10.01 4.42
CA GLY A 169 19.52 10.19 5.40
C GLY A 169 19.57 9.08 6.47
N GLU A 170 18.41 8.63 6.96
CA GLU A 170 18.31 7.52 7.91
C GLU A 170 18.81 6.18 7.31
N SER A 171 18.91 6.09 5.99
CA SER A 171 19.50 4.94 5.27
C SER A 171 21.02 5.08 5.07
N GLY A 172 21.65 6.13 5.60
CA GLY A 172 23.08 6.42 5.44
C GLY A 172 23.46 7.01 4.07
N ILE A 173 22.47 7.40 3.27
CA ILE A 173 22.66 7.99 1.94
C ILE A 173 22.54 9.52 2.08
N ASN A 174 23.22 10.28 1.22
CA ASN A 174 23.08 11.74 1.17
C ASN A 174 21.60 12.13 0.95
N GLU A 175 21.08 13.08 1.75
CA GLU A 175 19.66 13.44 1.72
C GLU A 175 19.19 14.00 0.37
N ASP A 176 20.06 14.68 -0.38
CA ASP A 176 19.74 15.20 -1.72
C ASP A 176 19.42 14.06 -2.71
N GLU A 177 19.79 12.81 -2.40
CA GLU A 177 19.41 11.65 -3.19
C GLU A 177 17.90 11.36 -3.18
N ALA A 178 17.16 11.97 -2.25
CA ALA A 178 15.70 11.95 -2.22
C ALA A 178 15.07 12.69 -3.41
N PHE A 179 15.77 13.68 -4.00
CA PHE A 179 15.27 14.47 -5.12
C PHE A 179 15.35 13.70 -6.44
N ARG A 180 14.45 12.73 -6.63
CA ARG A 180 14.44 11.90 -7.84
C ARG A 180 13.52 12.49 -8.92
N PRO A 181 13.82 12.32 -10.22
CA PRO A 181 12.88 12.73 -11.28
C PRO A 181 11.49 12.12 -11.13
N ALA A 182 11.39 10.91 -10.57
CA ALA A 182 10.12 10.25 -10.24
C ALA A 182 9.30 11.02 -9.19
N LEU A 183 9.96 11.65 -8.21
CA LEU A 183 9.30 12.48 -7.21
C LEU A 183 8.68 13.72 -7.85
N LEU A 184 9.44 14.44 -8.68
CA LEU A 184 8.90 15.60 -9.41
C LEU A 184 7.75 15.23 -10.34
N LYS A 185 7.83 14.07 -11.01
CA LYS A 185 6.71 13.54 -11.81
C LYS A 185 5.48 13.28 -10.96
N GLN A 186 5.65 12.70 -9.77
CA GLN A 186 4.56 12.50 -8.81
C GLN A 186 3.97 13.82 -8.32
N MET A 187 4.82 14.81 -8.02
CA MET A 187 4.40 16.14 -7.61
C MET A 187 3.46 16.78 -8.64
N ARG A 188 3.87 16.77 -9.92
CA ARG A 188 3.06 17.31 -11.04
C ARG A 188 1.76 16.55 -11.29
N ALA A 189 1.73 15.26 -10.99
CA ALA A 189 0.50 14.46 -11.10
C ALA A 189 -0.52 14.80 -10.02
N VAL A 190 -0.06 15.23 -8.84
CA VAL A 190 -0.91 15.65 -7.72
C VAL A 190 -1.31 17.12 -7.84
N ASP A 191 -0.37 17.98 -8.24
CA ASP A 191 -0.57 19.42 -8.41
C ASP A 191 -0.01 19.88 -9.77
N PRO A 192 -0.87 20.10 -10.78
CA PRO A 192 -0.45 20.60 -12.09
C PRO A 192 0.30 21.94 -12.05
N ASP A 193 0.07 22.76 -11.02
CA ASP A 193 0.68 24.08 -10.85
C ASP A 193 1.93 24.04 -9.94
N VAL A 194 2.39 22.84 -9.54
CA VAL A 194 3.49 22.68 -8.57
C VAL A 194 4.76 23.39 -9.00
N ASP A 195 5.05 23.41 -10.31
CA ASP A 195 6.24 24.07 -10.86
C ASP A 195 6.28 25.57 -10.49
N GLY A 196 5.13 26.23 -10.43
CA GLY A 196 5.01 27.64 -10.05
C GLY A 196 5.28 27.92 -8.56
N MET A 197 5.26 26.90 -7.71
CA MET A 197 5.53 27.03 -6.27
C MET A 197 6.83 26.37 -5.80
N LEU A 198 7.52 25.62 -6.67
CA LEU A 198 8.74 24.90 -6.30
C LEU A 198 9.80 25.81 -5.67
N ALA A 199 9.99 27.04 -6.18
CA ALA A 199 10.94 27.99 -5.61
C ALA A 199 10.64 28.33 -4.14
N ALA A 200 9.36 28.55 -3.81
CA ALA A 200 8.92 28.84 -2.44
C ALA A 200 9.02 27.60 -1.53
N VAL A 201 8.66 26.43 -2.06
CA VAL A 201 8.78 25.14 -1.35
C VAL A 201 10.24 24.85 -0.99
N LEU A 202 11.17 24.98 -1.94
CA LEU A 202 12.58 24.70 -1.71
C LEU A 202 13.23 25.71 -0.78
N ALA A 203 12.84 26.99 -0.86
CA ALA A 203 13.31 28.01 0.08
C ALA A 203 12.87 27.73 1.52
N GLU A 204 11.62 27.33 1.73
CA GLU A 204 11.09 27.00 3.06
C GLU A 204 11.70 25.69 3.59
N LEU A 205 11.92 24.69 2.73
CA LEU A 205 12.64 23.47 3.10
C LEU A 205 14.09 23.76 3.51
N GLY A 206 14.81 24.58 2.73
CA GLY A 206 16.17 25.02 3.06
C GLY A 206 16.21 25.73 4.42
N ARG A 207 15.27 26.65 4.67
CA ARG A 207 15.12 27.32 5.96
C ARG A 207 14.90 26.34 7.12
N MET A 208 14.09 25.30 6.93
CA MET A 208 13.83 24.27 7.94
C MET A 208 15.06 23.40 8.23
N GLU A 209 15.84 23.06 7.21
CA GLU A 209 17.04 22.23 7.33
C GLU A 209 18.33 23.03 7.58
N MET A 210 18.23 24.36 7.71
CA MET A 210 19.38 25.27 7.83
C MET A 210 20.35 25.19 6.64
N VAL A 211 19.81 24.96 5.44
CA VAL A 211 20.53 24.95 4.17
C VAL A 211 20.18 26.23 3.40
N ASP A 212 21.16 26.82 2.72
CA ASP A 212 20.91 28.00 1.90
C ASP A 212 19.85 27.69 0.80
N PRO A 213 18.84 28.55 0.60
CA PRO A 213 17.81 28.33 -0.42
C PRO A 213 18.35 28.09 -1.83
N ASP A 214 19.46 28.73 -2.22
CA ASP A 214 20.04 28.56 -3.55
C ASP A 214 20.79 27.23 -3.66
N ASP A 215 21.45 26.77 -2.58
CA ASP A 215 22.05 25.43 -2.53
C ASP A 215 20.99 24.34 -2.62
N MET A 216 19.87 24.50 -1.89
CA MET A 216 18.74 23.56 -1.95
C MET A 216 18.13 23.50 -3.36
N ARG A 217 17.99 24.65 -4.02
CA ARG A 217 17.50 24.73 -5.41
C ARG A 217 18.48 24.09 -6.40
N ALA A 218 19.77 24.35 -6.24
CA ALA A 218 20.81 23.77 -7.08
C ALA A 218 20.87 22.24 -6.96
N ALA A 219 20.76 21.70 -5.74
CA ALA A 219 20.68 20.27 -5.49
C ALA A 219 19.43 19.66 -6.16
N PHE A 220 18.27 20.28 -5.98
CA PHE A 220 17.02 19.84 -6.61
C PHE A 220 17.12 19.82 -8.14
N ASN A 221 17.56 20.92 -8.76
CA ASN A 221 17.70 21.03 -10.21
C ASN A 221 18.70 20.00 -10.76
N ARG A 222 19.85 19.81 -10.10
CA ARG A 222 20.86 18.83 -10.50
C ARG A 222 20.33 17.39 -10.48
N ARG A 223 19.53 17.04 -9.47
CA ARG A 223 19.07 15.65 -9.27
C ARG A 223 17.80 15.33 -10.06
N THR A 224 16.94 16.31 -10.29
CA THR A 224 15.66 16.12 -11.00
C THR A 224 15.71 16.48 -12.48
N GLY A 225 16.71 17.27 -12.90
CA GLY A 225 16.76 17.86 -14.26
C GLY A 225 15.80 19.03 -14.45
N ALA A 226 15.19 19.55 -13.38
CA ALA A 226 14.33 20.72 -13.43
C ALA A 226 15.13 22.02 -13.57
N SER A 227 14.40 23.08 -13.91
CA SER A 227 14.90 24.47 -13.88
C SER A 227 13.94 25.29 -13.03
N VAL A 228 14.01 25.09 -11.72
CA VAL A 228 13.35 25.93 -10.70
C VAL A 228 14.16 27.19 -10.47
#